data_AF-A0AAN7HZB6-F1
#
_entry.id   AF-A0AAN7HZB6-F1
#
_cell.length_a   1.000
_cell.length_b   1.000
_cell.length_c   1.000
_cell.angle_alpha   90.00
_cell.angle_beta   90.00
_cell.angle_gamma   90.00
#
_symmetry.space_group_name_H-M   'P 1'
#
loop_
_entity.id
_entity.type
_entity.pdbx_description
1 polymer ?
#
loop_
_entity_poly.entity_id
_entity_poly.type
_entity_poly.pdbx_seq_one_letter_code
_entity_poly.pdbx_strand_id
1 'polypeptide(L)'
;MNIGKLKEALPYYEKVMDKLTFKSDLHGLAAIQWSICQDSLSRSNEARLMYEKLQSHPNAQVNKKARQFVFSFQAMEMMKVTTSSPFYLKNTGYQNFFEAFVENKSNYPLKEAEIEEGSLSQVLPYIIFLVSPIFAILLIAIQKRI
;
A
#
# COMPACT_ATOMS: atom_id res chain seq x y z
N MET A 1 -1.22 -8.09 4.93
CA MET A 1 -0.90 -6.69 4.56
C MET A 1 0.25 -6.24 5.43
N ASN A 2 1.34 -5.75 4.86
CA ASN A 2 2.46 -5.18 5.62
C ASN A 2 1.90 -4.16 6.62
N ILE A 3 2.07 -4.43 7.91
CA ILE A 3 1.68 -3.54 8.99
C ILE A 3 2.47 -2.24 8.75
N GLY A 4 1.80 -1.21 8.23
CA GLY A 4 2.44 0.05 7.92
C GLY A 4 3.08 0.61 9.18
N LYS A 5 4.40 0.78 9.17
CA LYS A 5 5.18 1.38 10.27
C LYS A 5 4.99 2.91 10.30
N LEU A 6 3.73 3.36 10.23
CA LEU A 6 3.36 4.78 10.09
C LEU A 6 3.83 5.60 11.30
N LYS A 7 3.60 5.08 12.51
CA LYS A 7 4.06 5.73 13.75
C LYS A 7 5.58 5.82 13.83
N GLU A 8 6.29 4.79 13.34
CA GLU A 8 7.76 4.79 13.30
C GLU A 8 8.29 5.74 12.21
N ALA A 9 7.53 5.99 11.14
CA ALA A 9 7.93 6.86 10.04
C ALA A 9 7.82 8.36 10.38
N LEU A 10 6.83 8.76 11.18
CA LEU A 10 6.61 10.15 11.60
C LEU A 10 7.89 10.90 12.05
N PRO A 11 8.71 10.38 13.00
CA PRO A 11 9.90 11.09 13.46
C PRO A 11 10.94 11.35 12.36
N TYR A 12 10.98 10.52 11.31
CA TYR A 12 11.89 10.75 10.19
C TYR A 12 11.45 11.95 9.33
N TYR A 13 10.14 12.10 9.10
CA TYR A 13 9.61 13.24 8.36
C TYR A 13 9.71 14.53 9.17
N GLU A 14 9.39 14.48 10.47
CA GLU A 14 9.54 15.61 11.39
C GLU A 14 10.99 16.11 11.43
N LYS A 15 11.96 15.20 11.53
CA LYS A 15 13.38 15.55 11.49
C LYS A 15 13.80 16.29 10.21
N VAL A 16 13.19 15.97 9.07
CA VAL A 16 13.45 16.68 7.81
C VAL A 16 12.78 18.06 7.83
N MET A 17 11.54 18.12 8.30
CA MET A 17 10.77 19.36 8.41
C MET A 17 11.39 20.37 9.38
N ASP A 18 11.99 19.90 10.48
CA ASP A 18 12.68 20.73 11.47
C ASP A 18 13.99 21.32 10.95
N LYS A 19 14.71 20.56 10.10
CA LYS A 19 16.03 20.95 9.59
C LYS A 19 15.97 21.82 8.34
N LEU A 20 14.91 21.70 7.56
CA LEU A 20 14.80 22.35 6.25
C LEU A 20 13.71 23.41 6.27
N THR A 21 13.93 24.47 5.50
CA THR A 21 12.95 25.56 5.38
C THR A 21 11.70 25.09 4.64
N PHE A 22 10.54 25.64 5.01
CA PHE A 22 9.25 25.26 4.43
C PHE A 22 9.21 25.36 2.89
N LYS A 23 9.95 26.29 2.30
CA LYS A 23 9.96 26.50 0.83
C LYS A 23 10.77 25.44 0.07
N SER A 24 11.56 24.63 0.77
CA SER A 24 12.40 23.62 0.14
C SER A 24 11.58 22.43 -0.35
N ASP A 25 11.99 21.86 -1.48
CA ASP A 25 11.31 20.71 -2.08
C ASP A 25 11.23 19.51 -1.13
N LEU A 26 12.32 19.23 -0.42
CA LEU A 26 12.40 18.14 0.55
C LEU A 26 11.48 18.37 1.75
N HIS A 27 11.39 19.59 2.28
CA HIS A 27 10.43 19.91 3.33
C HIS A 27 9.00 19.69 2.84
N GLY A 28 8.65 20.19 1.64
CA GLY A 28 7.32 20.01 1.07
C GLY A 28 6.95 18.54 0.86
N LEU A 29 7.88 17.71 0.36
CA LEU A 29 7.67 16.28 0.18
C LEU A 29 7.52 15.54 1.53
N ALA A 30 8.38 15.85 2.50
CA ALA A 30 8.28 15.27 3.84
C ALA A 30 6.96 15.64 4.52
N ALA A 31 6.52 16.90 4.40
CA ALA A 31 5.27 17.39 4.96
C ALA A 31 4.04 16.69 4.34
N ILE A 32 4.05 16.41 3.04
CA ILE A 32 3.00 15.60 2.40
C ILE A 32 2.96 14.19 3.00
N GLN A 33 4.11 13.51 3.09
CA GLN A 33 4.16 12.14 3.59
C GLN A 33 3.80 12.05 5.08
N TRP A 34 4.23 13.03 5.87
CA TRP A 34 3.82 13.19 7.27
C TRP A 34 2.30 13.33 7.37
N SER A 35 1.68 14.16 6.53
CA SER A 35 0.23 14.37 6.51
C SER A 35 -0.53 13.09 6.14
N ILE A 36 -0.03 12.31 5.19
CA ILE A 36 -0.62 11.01 4.81
C ILE A 36 -0.55 10.02 5.99
N CYS A 37 0.57 10.01 6.71
CA CYS A 37 0.71 9.18 7.91
C CYS A 37 -0.29 9.59 8.99
N GLN A 38 -0.46 10.90 9.23
CA GLN A 38 -1.42 11.40 10.21
C GLN A 38 -2.86 11.04 9.83
N ASP A 39 -3.25 11.21 8.57
CA ASP A 39 -4.59 10.87 8.09
C ASP A 39 -4.87 9.37 8.27
N SER A 40 -3.90 8.53 7.90
CA SER A 40 -3.97 7.07 8.07
C SER A 40 -4.01 6.62 9.54
N LEU A 41 -3.52 7.46 10.46
CA LEU A 41 -3.57 7.26 11.91
C LEU A 41 -4.83 7.88 12.55
N SER A 42 -5.86 8.18 11.74
CA SER A 42 -7.13 8.78 12.18
C SER A 42 -6.97 10.19 12.78
N ARG A 43 -5.87 10.88 12.46
CA ARG A 43 -5.62 12.28 12.83
C ARG A 43 -5.87 13.19 11.64
N SER A 44 -7.03 13.02 11.00
CA SER A 44 -7.37 13.68 9.74
C SER A 44 -7.42 15.21 9.84
N ASN A 45 -7.69 15.78 11.02
CA ASN A 45 -7.64 17.24 11.23
C ASN A 45 -6.21 17.79 11.10
N GLU A 46 -5.21 17.10 11.67
CA GLU A 46 -3.80 17.50 11.58
C GLU A 46 -3.31 17.41 10.13
N ALA A 47 -3.70 16.34 9.43
CA ALA A 47 -3.40 16.16 8.02
C ALA A 47 -4.03 17.29 7.17
N ARG A 48 -5.31 17.61 7.39
CA ARG A 48 -6.02 18.67 6.66
C ARG A 48 -5.33 20.02 6.79
N LEU A 49 -4.99 20.43 8.01
CA LEU A 49 -4.31 21.72 8.26
C LEU A 49 -2.97 21.80 7.51
N MET A 50 -2.21 20.70 7.47
CA MET A 50 -0.96 20.67 6.72
C MET A 50 -1.17 20.68 5.22
N TYR A 51 -2.16 19.97 4.68
CA TYR A 51 -2.50 20.05 3.26
C TYR A 51 -2.92 21.46 2.86
N GLU A 52 -3.74 22.13 3.67
CA GLU A 52 -4.15 23.52 3.43
C GLU A 52 -2.94 24.45 3.33
N LYS A 53 -1.98 24.30 4.25
CA LYS A 53 -0.71 25.05 4.25
C LYS A 53 0.14 24.77 3.00
N LEU A 54 0.17 23.52 2.53
CA LEU A 54 0.98 23.11 1.38
C LEU A 54 0.40 23.56 0.03
N GLN A 55 -0.84 24.03 -0.04
CA GLN A 55 -1.43 24.61 -1.27
C GLN A 55 -0.73 25.88 -1.76
N SER A 56 -0.01 26.59 -0.89
CA SER A 56 0.79 27.76 -1.25
C SER A 56 2.28 27.45 -1.38
N HIS A 57 2.66 26.16 -1.39
CA HIS A 57 4.06 25.76 -1.52
C HIS A 57 4.61 26.12 -2.92
N PRO A 58 5.86 26.63 -3.04
CA PRO A 58 6.44 27.03 -4.31
C PRO A 58 6.65 25.87 -5.30
N ASN A 59 6.93 24.65 -4.80
CA ASN A 59 7.02 23.45 -5.63
C ASN A 59 5.64 23.04 -6.18
N ALA A 60 5.52 22.98 -7.51
CA ALA A 60 4.27 22.66 -8.21
C ALA A 60 3.74 21.24 -7.91
N GLN A 61 4.62 20.24 -7.73
CA GLN A 61 4.19 18.87 -7.43
C GLN A 61 3.60 18.77 -6.03
N VAL A 62 4.25 19.39 -5.04
CA VAL A 62 3.76 19.45 -3.65
C VAL A 62 2.43 20.17 -3.59
N ASN A 63 2.33 21.34 -4.22
CA ASN A 63 1.12 22.15 -4.28
C ASN A 63 -0.05 21.40 -4.95
N LYS A 64 0.19 20.82 -6.14
CA LYS A 64 -0.82 20.05 -6.86
C LYS A 64 -1.36 18.89 -6.03
N LYS A 65 -0.45 18.16 -5.36
CA LYS A 65 -0.83 17.03 -4.51
C LYS A 65 -1.58 17.47 -3.25
N ALA A 66 -1.17 18.57 -2.62
CA ALA A 66 -1.88 19.17 -1.50
C ALA A 66 -3.32 19.57 -1.87
N ARG A 67 -3.51 20.25 -3.01
CA ARG A 67 -4.85 20.60 -3.52
C ARG A 67 -5.71 19.36 -3.73
N GLN A 68 -5.15 18.30 -4.33
CA GLN A 68 -5.88 17.04 -4.53
C GLN A 68 -6.39 16.46 -3.19
N PHE A 69 -5.56 16.48 -2.14
CA PHE A 69 -5.99 16.03 -0.82
C PHE A 69 -7.04 16.97 -0.20
N VAL A 70 -6.88 18.28 -0.28
CA VAL A 70 -7.92 19.24 0.19
C VAL A 70 -9.25 18.98 -0.51
N PHE A 71 -9.24 18.75 -1.82
CA PHE A 71 -10.44 18.37 -2.57
C PHE A 71 -11.04 17.05 -2.08
N SER A 72 -10.24 16.04 -1.73
CA SER A 72 -10.78 14.79 -1.15
C SER A 72 -11.47 15.01 0.19
N PHE A 73 -10.98 15.93 1.03
CA PHE A 73 -11.66 16.30 2.28
C PHE A 73 -13.00 16.99 2.01
N GLN A 74 -13.04 17.92 1.05
CA GLN A 74 -14.28 18.59 0.64
C GLN A 74 -15.28 17.59 0.05
N ALA A 75 -14.83 16.68 -0.82
CA ALA A 75 -15.69 15.64 -1.39
C ALA A 75 -16.23 14.71 -0.30
N MET A 76 -15.38 14.29 0.65
CA MET A 76 -15.82 13.51 1.80
C MET A 76 -16.89 14.24 2.60
N GLU A 77 -16.74 15.55 2.83
CA GLU A 77 -17.71 16.37 3.54
C GLU A 77 -19.04 16.48 2.78
N MET A 78 -19.01 16.62 1.44
CA MET A 78 -20.20 16.59 0.60
C MET A 78 -20.86 15.20 0.53
N MET A 79 -20.07 14.13 0.68
CA MET A 79 -20.54 12.75 0.70
C MET A 79 -21.03 12.26 2.05
N LYS A 80 -20.75 12.98 3.15
CA LYS A 80 -21.35 12.69 4.46
C LYS A 80 -22.86 12.79 4.26
N VAL A 81 -23.52 11.65 4.29
CA VAL A 81 -24.98 11.53 4.16
C VAL A 81 -25.59 12.43 5.23
N THR A 82 -26.17 13.55 4.82
CA THR A 82 -27.13 14.25 5.65
C THR A 82 -28.33 13.32 5.74
N THR A 83 -28.40 12.55 6.83
CA THR A 83 -29.43 11.54 7.12
C THR A 83 -30.85 12.11 7.17
N SER A 84 -31.00 13.40 6.90
CA SER A 84 -32.24 14.17 6.90
C SER A 84 -32.94 14.26 5.53
N SER A 85 -32.35 13.76 4.44
CA SER A 85 -33.03 13.73 3.14
C SER A 85 -33.74 12.39 2.90
N PRO A 86 -35.08 12.34 2.84
CA PRO A 86 -35.85 11.11 2.55
C PRO A 86 -35.58 10.53 1.15
N PHE A 87 -34.83 11.24 0.29
CA PHE A 87 -34.48 10.77 -1.06
C PHE A 87 -33.28 9.82 -1.11
N TYR A 88 -32.49 9.69 -0.02
CA TYR A 88 -31.36 8.76 0.03
C TYR A 88 -31.77 7.28 0.13
N LEU A 89 -33.05 6.99 0.35
CA LEU A 89 -33.58 5.62 0.30
C LEU A 89 -33.76 5.08 -1.11
N LYS A 90 -33.42 5.85 -2.16
CA LYS A 90 -33.51 5.38 -3.54
C LYS A 90 -32.24 4.60 -3.89
N ASN A 91 -32.34 3.29 -3.67
CA ASN A 91 -31.40 2.26 -4.13
C ASN A 91 -30.84 2.61 -5.51
N THR A 92 -29.54 2.96 -5.59
CA THR A 92 -28.90 3.45 -6.83
C THR A 92 -28.62 2.32 -7.82
N GLY A 93 -29.03 1.09 -7.49
CA GLY A 93 -28.70 -0.13 -8.23
C GLY A 93 -27.26 -0.61 -8.00
N TYR A 94 -26.43 0.19 -7.31
CA TYR A 94 -25.05 -0.18 -6.98
C TYR A 94 -24.94 -1.17 -5.82
N GLN A 95 -25.98 -1.30 -4.99
CA GLN A 95 -26.03 -2.28 -3.89
C GLN A 95 -25.63 -3.69 -4.35
N ASN A 96 -26.12 -4.13 -5.52
CA ASN A 96 -25.85 -5.46 -6.07
C ASN A 96 -24.35 -5.75 -6.26
N PHE A 97 -23.55 -4.74 -6.61
CA PHE A 97 -22.10 -4.92 -6.79
C PHE A 97 -21.38 -5.15 -5.46
N PHE A 98 -21.88 -4.60 -4.36
CA PHE A 98 -21.29 -4.80 -3.03
C PHE A 98 -21.84 -6.05 -2.34
N GLU A 99 -23.12 -6.37 -2.55
CA GLU A 99 -23.79 -7.55 -1.99
C GLU A 99 -23.33 -8.87 -2.64
N ALA A 100 -22.99 -8.86 -3.94
CA ALA A 100 -22.47 -10.05 -4.64
C ALA A 100 -21.23 -10.68 -3.98
N PHE A 101 -20.42 -9.88 -3.27
CA PHE A 101 -19.25 -10.37 -2.54
C PHE A 101 -19.57 -10.88 -1.13
N VAL A 102 -20.71 -10.50 -0.56
CA VAL A 102 -21.14 -10.92 0.78
C VAL A 102 -21.87 -12.26 0.71
N GLU A 103 -22.68 -12.49 -0.31
CA GLU A 103 -23.40 -13.76 -0.51
C GLU A 103 -22.46 -14.93 -0.82
N ASN A 104 -21.33 -14.67 -1.48
CA ASN A 104 -20.33 -15.68 -1.85
C ASN A 104 -19.25 -15.93 -0.77
N LYS A 105 -19.51 -15.55 0.49
CA LYS A 105 -18.55 -15.70 1.61
C LYS A 105 -18.26 -17.15 2.03
N SER A 106 -18.99 -18.15 1.52
CA SER A 106 -18.70 -19.56 1.80
C SER A 106 -17.56 -20.16 0.96
N ASN A 107 -17.01 -19.41 -0.01
CA ASN A 107 -16.01 -19.92 -0.97
C ASN A 107 -14.59 -19.36 -0.76
N TYR A 108 -14.28 -18.80 0.41
CA TYR A 108 -12.88 -18.70 0.82
C TYR A 108 -12.56 -19.92 1.68
N PRO A 109 -11.92 -20.97 1.13
CA PRO A 109 -11.16 -21.84 2.01
C PRO A 109 -10.14 -20.93 2.70
N LEU A 110 -10.10 -20.99 4.03
CA LEU A 110 -8.89 -20.60 4.74
C LEU A 110 -7.78 -21.39 4.02
N LYS A 111 -6.94 -20.73 3.21
CA LYS A 111 -5.68 -21.33 2.77
C LYS A 111 -4.82 -21.46 4.03
N GLU A 112 -5.09 -22.50 4.80
CA GLU A 112 -4.05 -23.19 5.55
C GLU A 112 -2.97 -23.48 4.53
N ALA A 113 -1.82 -22.83 4.72
CA ALA A 113 -0.62 -22.86 3.88
C ALA A 113 -0.71 -23.88 2.75
N GLU A 114 -1.15 -23.42 1.56
CA GLU A 114 -0.97 -24.20 0.34
C GLU A 114 0.53 -24.42 0.20
N ILE A 115 0.96 -25.62 0.57
CA ILE A 115 2.22 -26.18 0.12
C ILE A 115 2.13 -26.09 -1.41
N GLU A 116 3.08 -25.35 -1.95
CA GLU A 116 3.19 -24.90 -3.32
C GLU A 116 3.40 -26.13 -4.24
N GLU A 117 2.36 -26.93 -4.49
CA GLU A 117 2.42 -28.14 -5.33
C GLU A 117 2.86 -27.84 -6.78
N GLY A 118 2.65 -26.60 -7.25
CA GLY A 118 3.15 -26.11 -8.54
C GLY A 118 4.62 -25.68 -8.55
N SER A 119 5.23 -25.42 -7.40
CA SER A 119 6.62 -24.92 -7.29
C SER A 119 7.62 -26.06 -7.44
N LEU A 120 7.37 -27.20 -6.80
CA LEU A 120 8.28 -28.34 -6.83
C LEU A 120 8.40 -28.96 -8.22
N SER A 121 7.30 -29.09 -8.97
CA SER A 121 7.30 -29.64 -10.33
C SER A 121 8.07 -28.75 -11.32
N GLN A 122 8.06 -27.43 -11.11
CA GLN A 122 8.81 -26.48 -11.91
C GLN A 122 10.29 -26.42 -11.50
N VAL A 123 10.62 -26.58 -10.21
CA VAL A 123 11.99 -26.47 -9.68
C VAL A 123 12.80 -27.77 -9.81
N LEU A 124 12.15 -28.95 -9.74
CA LEU A 124 12.78 -30.27 -9.88
C LEU A 124 13.72 -30.42 -11.10
N PRO A 125 13.35 -30.06 -12.34
CA PRO A 125 14.25 -30.21 -13.48
C PRO A 125 15.50 -29.34 -13.37
N TYR A 126 15.41 -28.15 -12.77
CA TYR A 126 16.57 -27.26 -12.58
C TYR A 126 17.52 -27.80 -11.51
N ILE A 127 17.01 -28.41 -10.44
CA ILE A 127 17.84 -29.07 -9.42
C ILE A 127 18.60 -30.25 -10.05
N ILE A 128 17.93 -31.10 -10.83
CA ILE A 128 18.58 -32.24 -11.50
C ILE A 128 19.67 -31.76 -12.46
N PHE A 129 19.42 -30.70 -13.22
CA PHE A 129 20.40 -30.11 -14.13
C PHE A 129 21.63 -29.55 -13.39
N LEU A 130 21.44 -28.90 -12.24
CA LEU A 130 22.53 -28.33 -11.44
C LEU A 130 23.45 -29.37 -10.82
N VAL A 131 22.91 -30.52 -10.40
CA VAL A 131 23.67 -31.57 -9.71
C VAL A 131 24.28 -32.60 -10.70
N SER A 132 23.77 -32.66 -11.93
CA SER A 132 24.26 -33.56 -13.00
C SER A 132 25.79 -33.51 -13.26
N PRO A 133 26.44 -32.33 -13.37
CA PRO A 133 27.89 -32.26 -13.60
C PRO A 133 28.70 -32.84 -12.43
N ILE A 134 28.21 -32.68 -11.21
CA ILE A 134 28.86 -33.19 -10.00
C ILE A 134 28.83 -34.72 -10.01
N PHE A 135 27.68 -35.32 -10.35
CA PHE A 135 27.56 -36.77 -10.50
C PHE A 135 28.41 -37.31 -11.65
N ALA A 136 28.49 -36.61 -12.79
CA ALA A 136 29.34 -37.02 -13.90
C ALA A 136 30.82 -37.09 -13.50
N ILE A 137 31.32 -36.08 -12.78
CA ILE A 137 32.70 -36.06 -12.27
C ILE A 137 32.91 -37.19 -11.25
N LEU A 138 31.94 -37.43 -10.37
CA LEU A 138 32.02 -38.47 -9.34
C LEU A 138 32.05 -39.88 -9.95
N LEU A 139 31.24 -40.14 -10.98
CA LEU A 139 31.25 -41.40 -11.73
C LEU A 139 32.58 -41.60 -12.47
N ILE A 140 33.12 -40.56 -13.11
CA ILE A 140 34.44 -40.62 -13.75
C ILE A 140 35.54 -40.91 -12.72
N ALA A 141 35.47 -40.28 -11.55
CA ALA A 141 36.43 -40.49 -10.47
C ALA A 141 36.37 -41.93 -9.92
N ILE A 142 35.18 -42.53 -9.82
CA ILE A 142 35.01 -43.92 -9.39
C ILE A 142 35.51 -44.89 -10.47
N GLN A 143 35.19 -44.65 -11.75
CA GLN A 143 35.66 -45.48 -12.87
C GLN A 143 37.19 -45.45 -13.05
N LYS A 144 37.85 -44.35 -12.68
CA LYS A 144 39.31 -44.23 -12.72
C LYS A 144 40.02 -44.81 -11.48
N ARG A 145 39.27 -45.22 -10.46
CA ARG A 145 39.80 -45.78 -9.20
C ARG A 145 39.62 -47.31 -9.10
N ILE A 146 39.04 -47.93 -10.14
CA ILE A 146 39.07 -49.37 -10.45
C ILE A 146 40.07 -49.55 -11.59
#